data_AF-A0A958K2R2-F1
#
_entry.id   AF-A0A958K2R2-F1
#
_cell.length_a   1.000
_cell.length_b   1.000
_cell.length_c   1.000
_cell.angle_alpha   90.00
_cell.angle_beta   90.00
_cell.angle_gamma   90.00
#
_symmetry.space_group_name_H-M   'P 1'
#
loop_
_entity.id
_entity.type
_entity.pdbx_description
1 polymer ?
#
loop_
_entity_poly.entity_id
_entity_poly.type
_entity_poly.pdbx_seq_one_letter_code
_entity_poly.pdbx_strand_id
1 'polypeptide(L)'
;CLPAGKGTNLGLASSKSSGLLAASASSRLATDKDGDGLLDIFDVDDDGDSVLNNFDPQFSIPALFPSFKVFSNLKLNLENSLNRNALGRDLTKEEVDALAANTTLAMEVKAASGEESELNCNGLTYCSTGGTGKVNGASFPEAFDSDSDGKGTMTAGGTGDFQLQTNLSSFNQANAGDNFQQAVTNASSPLAKLYLATLQFVFRSTPAIKTLISAPDTSAFTTNFTYPIAEGALGTQNNCIAIYPDEENDFVLEIQAWRPQRAGVTTLGEANFVDLGNSKITIDIPNAPTDNGSTPSAAGPNNCPATTYSTTDTNLTVGSDSIQDNFGDTDSDAANLVTFRVNLTDCLASAGQTLGLDQYVSIDLQFRNDVGDNAAQKLCVQQLGL
;
A
#
# COMPACT_ATOMS: atom_id res chain seq x y z
N CYS A 1 -13.55 -13.34 11.27
CA CYS A 1 -12.56 -12.54 10.54
C CYS A 1 -11.84 -11.67 11.56
N LEU A 2 -11.04 -12.29 12.44
CA LEU A 2 -10.09 -11.61 13.30
C LEU A 2 -8.73 -11.79 12.62
N PRO A 3 -7.88 -10.75 12.51
CA PRO A 3 -6.53 -10.92 12.01
C PRO A 3 -5.79 -11.95 12.86
N ALA A 4 -5.00 -12.85 12.26
CA ALA A 4 -4.13 -13.75 12.99
C ALA A 4 -3.02 -12.94 13.69
N GLY A 5 -3.37 -12.39 14.85
CA GLY A 5 -2.44 -11.78 15.78
C GLY A 5 -1.50 -12.84 16.33
N LYS A 6 -0.19 -12.57 16.20
CA LYS A 6 0.97 -13.44 16.49
C LYS A 6 1.34 -14.43 15.39
N GLY A 7 1.85 -13.88 14.29
CA GLY A 7 2.62 -14.59 13.30
C GLY A 7 3.46 -13.59 12.52
N THR A 8 4.53 -14.04 11.89
CA THR A 8 5.40 -13.28 10.98
C THR A 8 4.68 -12.56 9.84
N ASN A 9 3.37 -12.78 9.69
CA ASN A 9 2.54 -12.31 8.60
C ASN A 9 1.45 -11.35 9.13
N LEU A 10 1.51 -10.10 8.67
CA LEU A 10 0.66 -8.99 9.10
C LEU A 10 -0.84 -9.30 8.87
N GLY A 11 -1.59 -9.46 9.96
CA GLY A 11 -3.04 -9.24 10.05
C GLY A 11 -3.95 -9.83 8.97
N LEU A 12 -3.66 -11.03 8.48
CA LEU A 12 -4.56 -11.78 7.61
C LEU A 12 -5.78 -12.25 8.41
N ALA A 13 -6.96 -11.89 7.93
CA ALA A 13 -8.23 -12.32 8.48
C ALA A 13 -9.02 -13.06 7.40
N SER A 14 -9.36 -14.32 7.68
CA SER A 14 -10.28 -15.17 6.92
C SER A 14 -11.57 -14.44 6.52
N SER A 15 -11.95 -14.48 5.24
CA SER A 15 -13.28 -14.06 4.78
C SER A 15 -14.18 -15.29 4.61
N LYS A 16 -15.45 -15.19 5.05
CA LYS A 16 -16.44 -16.26 4.82
C LYS A 16 -16.91 -16.19 3.37
N SER A 17 -16.54 -17.17 2.55
CA SER A 17 -16.96 -17.30 1.15
C SER A 17 -18.43 -17.73 0.98
N SER A 18 -19.39 -16.93 1.47
CA SER A 18 -20.82 -17.14 1.16
C SER A 18 -21.17 -16.55 -0.21
N GLY A 19 -20.66 -17.16 -1.28
CA GLY A 19 -20.94 -16.76 -2.66
C GLY A 19 -20.52 -17.77 -3.73
N LEU A 20 -19.68 -18.74 -3.38
CA LEU A 20 -19.10 -19.71 -4.33
C LEU A 20 -19.99 -20.92 -4.65
N LEU A 21 -21.15 -21.05 -4.00
CA LEU A 21 -22.04 -22.20 -4.17
C LEU A 21 -22.86 -22.21 -5.46
N ALA A 22 -22.81 -21.16 -6.29
CA ALA A 22 -23.64 -21.06 -7.49
C ALA A 22 -22.94 -21.47 -8.81
N ALA A 23 -21.60 -21.56 -8.83
CA ALA A 23 -20.85 -21.84 -10.06
C ALA A 23 -20.25 -23.26 -10.14
N SER A 24 -20.20 -24.03 -9.05
CA SER A 24 -19.58 -25.36 -9.01
C SER A 24 -20.55 -26.45 -8.54
N ALA A 25 -21.55 -26.76 -9.37
CA ALA A 25 -22.44 -27.92 -9.18
C ALA A 25 -21.74 -29.28 -9.47
N SER A 26 -20.55 -29.52 -8.91
CA SER A 26 -19.93 -30.86 -8.87
C SER A 26 -19.29 -31.12 -7.51
N SER A 27 -19.99 -31.95 -6.76
CA SER A 27 -19.93 -32.21 -5.32
C SER A 27 -18.74 -33.06 -4.83
N ARG A 28 -17.50 -32.74 -5.24
CA ARG A 28 -16.28 -33.33 -4.65
C ARG A 28 -15.14 -32.34 -4.38
N LEU A 29 -15.37 -31.04 -4.57
CA LEU A 29 -14.34 -29.99 -4.64
C LEU A 29 -14.65 -28.78 -3.74
N ALA A 30 -15.50 -28.94 -2.73
CA ALA A 30 -16.01 -27.85 -1.88
C ALA A 30 -15.84 -28.19 -0.39
N THR A 31 -14.66 -28.67 -0.02
CA THR A 31 -14.22 -28.73 1.38
C THR A 31 -13.37 -27.50 1.69
N ASP A 32 -13.34 -27.11 2.96
CA ASP A 32 -12.44 -26.14 3.58
C ASP A 32 -11.76 -26.96 4.69
N LYS A 33 -10.68 -27.67 4.34
CA LYS A 33 -10.14 -28.77 5.16
C LYS A 33 -9.51 -28.28 6.45
N ASP A 34 -9.00 -27.07 6.47
CA ASP A 34 -8.32 -26.47 7.62
C ASP A 34 -9.20 -25.42 8.35
N GLY A 35 -10.32 -25.02 7.75
CA GLY A 35 -11.38 -24.22 8.40
C GLY A 35 -11.14 -22.72 8.33
N ASP A 36 -10.38 -22.26 7.35
CA ASP A 36 -9.94 -20.87 7.19
C ASP A 36 -10.95 -20.00 6.41
N GLY A 37 -12.03 -20.59 5.86
CA GLY A 37 -13.08 -19.87 5.14
C GLY A 37 -12.89 -19.76 3.63
N LEU A 38 -11.76 -20.22 3.08
CA LEU A 38 -11.54 -20.48 1.66
C LEU A 38 -11.86 -21.95 1.34
N LEU A 39 -12.31 -22.25 0.12
CA LEU A 39 -12.53 -23.65 -0.28
C LEU A 39 -11.20 -24.22 -0.76
N ASP A 40 -10.91 -25.50 -0.52
CA ASP A 40 -9.73 -26.30 -0.94
C ASP A 40 -9.26 -26.07 -2.41
N ILE A 41 -10.14 -25.58 -3.29
CA ILE A 41 -9.82 -25.29 -4.71
C ILE A 41 -9.36 -23.85 -4.96
N PHE A 42 -9.56 -22.97 -3.97
CA PHE A 42 -9.11 -21.58 -3.86
C PHE A 42 -8.11 -21.40 -2.71
N ASP A 43 -7.95 -22.43 -1.88
CA ASP A 43 -7.00 -22.59 -0.80
C ASP A 43 -5.64 -22.98 -1.39
N VAL A 44 -4.67 -22.08 -1.22
CA VAL A 44 -3.30 -22.17 -1.77
C VAL A 44 -2.27 -22.24 -0.62
N ASP A 45 -2.68 -22.39 0.65
CA ASP A 45 -1.74 -22.53 1.78
C ASP A 45 -0.99 -23.88 1.69
N ASP A 46 0.16 -23.87 1.02
CA ASP A 46 0.90 -25.08 0.67
C ASP A 46 2.09 -25.37 1.59
N ASP A 47 2.47 -24.41 2.43
CA ASP A 47 3.44 -24.60 3.50
C ASP A 47 2.79 -24.91 4.86
N GLY A 48 1.46 -24.80 4.95
CA GLY A 48 0.64 -25.23 6.08
C GLY A 48 0.79 -24.33 7.31
N ASP A 49 1.18 -23.08 7.10
CA ASP A 49 1.33 -22.08 8.16
C ASP A 49 0.02 -21.33 8.50
N SER A 50 -1.09 -21.71 7.86
CA SER A 50 -2.43 -21.14 8.03
C SER A 50 -2.54 -19.69 7.57
N VAL A 51 -1.67 -19.28 6.63
CA VAL A 51 -1.56 -17.93 6.10
C VAL A 51 -1.45 -17.98 4.57
N LEU A 52 -2.59 -17.83 3.87
CA LEU A 52 -2.58 -17.62 2.42
C LEU A 52 -1.79 -16.35 2.06
N ASN A 53 -0.72 -16.49 1.28
CA ASN A 53 0.15 -15.38 0.91
C ASN A 53 0.83 -15.63 -0.45
N ASN A 54 1.58 -14.65 -0.97
CA ASN A 54 2.26 -14.83 -2.27
C ASN A 54 3.52 -15.70 -2.19
N PHE A 55 3.85 -16.21 -1.00
CA PHE A 55 4.96 -17.11 -0.68
C PHE A 55 4.56 -18.57 -0.62
N ASP A 56 3.30 -18.92 -0.90
CA ASP A 56 2.86 -20.28 -1.17
C ASP A 56 3.37 -20.75 -2.55
N PRO A 57 4.58 -21.35 -2.66
CA PRO A 57 5.34 -21.43 -3.89
C PRO A 57 5.28 -22.85 -4.48
N GLN A 58 4.09 -23.43 -4.55
CA GLN A 58 3.70 -24.68 -5.23
C GLN A 58 4.19 -26.01 -4.58
N PHE A 59 3.28 -26.97 -4.28
CA PHE A 59 2.92 -28.12 -5.17
C PHE A 59 2.30 -29.37 -4.49
N SER A 60 1.16 -29.85 -5.03
CA SER A 60 0.93 -31.28 -5.42
C SER A 60 -0.37 -31.52 -6.19
N ILE A 61 -1.22 -30.51 -6.32
CA ILE A 61 -2.23 -30.38 -7.37
C ILE A 61 -1.71 -29.36 -8.39
N PRO A 62 -1.81 -29.59 -9.71
CA PRO A 62 -1.62 -28.51 -10.67
C PRO A 62 -2.58 -27.40 -10.28
N ALA A 63 -2.09 -26.20 -9.97
CA ALA A 63 -2.96 -25.04 -9.84
C ALA A 63 -3.81 -25.01 -11.12
N LEU A 64 -5.12 -25.24 -11.01
CA LEU A 64 -5.99 -25.30 -12.18
C LEU A 64 -6.00 -23.94 -12.91
N PHE A 65 -5.60 -22.86 -12.22
CA PHE A 65 -5.52 -21.51 -12.73
C PHE A 65 -4.22 -20.80 -12.31
N PRO A 66 -3.58 -20.04 -13.21
CA PRO A 66 -2.46 -19.15 -12.86
C PRO A 66 -2.92 -17.95 -12.00
N SER A 67 -1.99 -17.31 -11.27
CA SER A 67 -2.28 -16.14 -10.44
C SER A 67 -1.90 -14.80 -11.09
N PHE A 68 -2.44 -13.70 -10.56
CA PHE A 68 -1.98 -12.33 -10.81
C PHE A 68 -1.82 -11.57 -9.50
N LYS A 69 -1.12 -10.43 -9.54
CA LYS A 69 -0.87 -9.63 -8.33
C LYS A 69 -1.90 -8.52 -8.13
N VAL A 70 -2.34 -8.33 -6.89
CA VAL A 70 -3.20 -7.24 -6.44
C VAL A 70 -2.64 -6.68 -5.14
N PHE A 71 -2.56 -5.36 -5.02
CA PHE A 71 -2.10 -4.68 -3.80
C PHE A 71 -2.99 -3.48 -3.48
N SER A 72 -3.28 -3.27 -2.20
CA SER A 72 -3.91 -2.05 -1.72
C SER A 72 -2.91 -0.93 -1.45
N ASN A 73 -3.35 0.29 -1.65
CA ASN A 73 -2.60 1.50 -1.33
C ASN A 73 -3.49 2.41 -0.49
N LEU A 74 -3.01 2.81 0.69
CA LEU A 74 -3.58 3.89 1.49
C LEU A 74 -2.58 5.05 1.54
N LYS A 75 -2.64 5.94 0.56
CA LYS A 75 -1.75 7.11 0.47
C LYS A 75 -2.50 8.36 0.90
N LEU A 76 -2.06 9.03 1.96
CA LEU A 76 -2.68 10.24 2.47
C LEU A 76 -1.69 11.40 2.51
N ASN A 77 -2.18 12.62 2.31
CA ASN A 77 -1.40 13.81 2.63
C ASN A 77 -1.13 13.90 4.14
N LEU A 78 -0.09 14.65 4.50
CA LEU A 78 0.32 14.92 5.88
C LEU A 78 -0.85 15.32 6.80
N GLU A 79 -1.69 16.26 6.34
CA GLU A 79 -2.85 16.77 7.09
C GLU A 79 -3.97 15.75 7.31
N ASN A 80 -4.01 14.68 6.48
CA ASN A 80 -5.03 13.64 6.56
C ASN A 80 -4.51 12.35 7.20
N SER A 81 -3.25 12.32 7.61
CA SER A 81 -2.64 11.13 8.18
C SER A 81 -3.29 10.73 9.49
N LEU A 82 -3.54 9.43 9.66
CA LEU A 82 -4.17 8.87 10.85
C LEU A 82 -3.21 7.86 11.46
N ASN A 83 -2.74 8.15 12.67
CA ASN A 83 -1.81 7.30 13.40
C ASN A 83 -2.06 7.47 14.90
N ARG A 84 -2.20 6.34 15.62
CA ARG A 84 -2.54 6.34 17.03
C ARG A 84 -1.47 7.03 17.87
N ASN A 85 -0.21 6.67 17.64
CA ASN A 85 0.92 7.17 18.41
C ASN A 85 1.08 8.68 18.20
N ALA A 86 0.85 9.16 16.98
CA ALA A 86 0.88 10.57 16.65
C ALA A 86 -0.23 11.38 17.35
N LEU A 87 -1.44 10.83 17.44
CA LEU A 87 -2.58 11.48 18.09
C LEU A 87 -2.57 11.35 19.62
N GLY A 88 -1.78 10.43 20.18
CA GLY A 88 -1.73 10.16 21.62
C GLY A 88 -3.03 9.61 22.21
N ARG A 89 -3.91 9.04 21.36
CA ARG A 89 -5.18 8.44 21.74
C ARG A 89 -5.59 7.35 20.76
N ASP A 90 -6.45 6.45 21.23
CA ASP A 90 -7.05 5.41 20.40
C ASP A 90 -7.84 6.02 19.20
N LEU A 91 -7.78 5.33 18.07
CA LEU A 91 -8.48 5.71 16.85
C LEU A 91 -9.95 5.31 16.95
N THR A 92 -10.85 6.20 16.55
CA THR A 92 -12.28 5.89 16.48
C THR A 92 -12.60 5.13 15.19
N LYS A 93 -13.73 4.39 15.19
CA LYS A 93 -14.19 3.69 13.99
C LYS A 93 -14.49 4.68 12.86
N GLU A 94 -15.08 5.81 13.20
CA GLU A 94 -15.46 6.86 12.26
C GLU A 94 -14.25 7.48 11.56
N GLU A 95 -13.16 7.72 12.30
CA GLU A 95 -11.90 8.20 11.73
C GLU A 95 -11.28 7.19 10.77
N VAL A 96 -11.27 5.91 11.16
CA VAL A 96 -10.75 4.83 10.31
C VAL A 96 -11.62 4.66 9.05
N ASP A 97 -12.94 4.62 9.18
CA ASP A 97 -13.85 4.47 8.03
C ASP A 97 -13.79 5.67 7.07
N ALA A 98 -13.55 6.88 7.57
CA ALA A 98 -13.39 8.08 6.72
C ALA A 98 -12.20 7.95 5.75
N LEU A 99 -11.20 7.12 6.07
CA LEU A 99 -10.07 6.88 5.18
C LEU A 99 -10.36 5.89 4.06
N ALA A 100 -11.38 5.04 4.20
CA ALA A 100 -11.62 3.92 3.29
C ALA A 100 -11.85 4.35 1.83
N ALA A 101 -12.35 5.57 1.61
CA ALA A 101 -12.54 6.15 0.29
C ALA A 101 -11.22 6.44 -0.44
N ASN A 102 -10.10 6.60 0.30
CA ASN A 102 -8.78 6.90 -0.24
C ASN A 102 -8.00 5.63 -0.61
N THR A 103 -8.54 4.44 -0.39
CA THR A 103 -7.89 3.20 -0.78
C THR A 103 -7.94 3.01 -2.29
N THR A 104 -6.81 2.66 -2.89
CA THR A 104 -6.75 2.23 -4.28
C THR A 104 -6.15 0.84 -4.38
N LEU A 105 -6.51 0.10 -5.44
CA LEU A 105 -5.92 -1.18 -5.78
C LEU A 105 -5.07 -1.02 -7.03
N ALA A 106 -3.84 -1.53 -6.94
CA ALA A 106 -2.92 -1.72 -8.05
C ALA A 106 -2.98 -3.20 -8.46
N MET A 107 -3.37 -3.48 -9.71
CA MET A 107 -3.56 -4.84 -10.21
C MET A 107 -2.71 -5.10 -11.43
N GLU A 108 -1.91 -6.18 -11.42
CA GLU A 108 -1.20 -6.65 -12.60
C GLU A 108 -2.20 -6.96 -13.73
N VAL A 109 -1.95 -6.52 -14.96
CA VAL A 109 -2.78 -6.90 -16.12
C VAL A 109 -2.11 -8.04 -16.88
N LYS A 110 -2.80 -9.19 -16.99
CA LYS A 110 -2.24 -10.40 -17.63
C LYS A 110 -2.38 -10.45 -19.15
N ALA A 111 -3.24 -9.62 -19.74
CA ALA A 111 -3.43 -9.58 -21.18
C ALA A 111 -2.14 -9.15 -21.91
N ALA A 112 -1.76 -9.92 -22.92
CA ALA A 112 -0.74 -9.52 -23.87
C ALA A 112 -1.31 -8.59 -24.96
N SER A 113 -0.44 -8.09 -25.85
CA SER A 113 -0.87 -7.28 -26.99
C SER A 113 -1.86 -8.05 -27.87
N GLY A 114 -3.04 -7.45 -28.10
CA GLY A 114 -4.13 -8.06 -28.87
C GLY A 114 -5.06 -8.97 -28.06
N GLU A 115 -4.85 -9.08 -26.75
CA GLU A 115 -5.76 -9.72 -25.81
C GLU A 115 -6.53 -8.67 -25.01
N GLU A 116 -7.70 -9.06 -24.50
CA GLU A 116 -8.50 -8.25 -23.59
C GLU A 116 -8.48 -8.92 -22.21
N SER A 117 -8.38 -8.13 -21.14
CA SER A 117 -8.49 -8.62 -19.76
C SER A 117 -9.69 -7.95 -19.10
N GLU A 118 -10.58 -8.74 -18.51
CA GLU A 118 -11.74 -8.24 -17.76
C GLU A 118 -11.65 -8.66 -16.30
N LEU A 119 -12.03 -7.75 -15.40
CA LEU A 119 -12.06 -8.01 -13.97
C LEU A 119 -13.43 -8.49 -13.53
N ASN A 120 -13.49 -9.70 -12.98
CA ASN A 120 -14.62 -10.18 -12.19
C ASN A 120 -14.26 -10.11 -10.70
N CYS A 121 -15.05 -9.31 -9.97
CA CYS A 121 -14.90 -9.10 -8.54
C CYS A 121 -15.86 -9.90 -7.67
N ASN A 122 -16.59 -10.86 -8.23
CA ASN A 122 -17.42 -11.81 -7.48
C ASN A 122 -18.41 -11.16 -6.50
N GLY A 123 -18.95 -9.98 -6.84
CA GLY A 123 -19.92 -9.25 -6.01
C GLY A 123 -19.31 -8.29 -4.99
N LEU A 124 -17.98 -8.10 -4.96
CA LEU A 124 -17.35 -7.07 -4.13
C LEU A 124 -17.88 -5.69 -4.51
N THR A 125 -18.26 -4.90 -3.50
CA THR A 125 -19.00 -3.65 -3.68
C THR A 125 -18.22 -2.56 -4.41
N TYR A 126 -16.90 -2.71 -4.55
CA TYR A 126 -16.03 -1.69 -5.13
C TYR A 126 -15.52 -2.02 -6.53
N CYS A 127 -15.98 -3.13 -7.13
CA CYS A 127 -15.68 -3.43 -8.53
C CYS A 127 -16.68 -4.39 -9.19
N SER A 128 -17.91 -4.43 -8.68
CA SER A 128 -19.06 -5.08 -9.33
C SER A 128 -20.09 -4.02 -9.71
N THR A 129 -20.98 -4.33 -10.66
CA THR A 129 -22.05 -3.42 -11.11
C THR A 129 -22.86 -2.83 -9.95
N GLY A 130 -23.11 -1.52 -10.00
CA GLY A 130 -23.74 -0.72 -8.95
C GLY A 130 -22.81 -0.37 -7.78
N GLY A 131 -21.53 -0.70 -7.92
CA GLY A 131 -20.52 -0.52 -6.89
C GLY A 131 -19.99 0.91 -6.74
N THR A 132 -18.98 1.04 -5.87
CA THR A 132 -18.35 2.33 -5.55
C THR A 132 -17.11 2.62 -6.40
N GLY A 133 -16.57 1.60 -7.07
CA GLY A 133 -15.29 1.63 -7.77
C GLY A 133 -15.20 2.68 -8.86
N LYS A 134 -14.01 3.26 -9.02
CA LYS A 134 -13.72 4.22 -10.07
C LYS A 134 -12.36 4.01 -10.72
N VAL A 135 -12.31 4.24 -12.03
CA VAL A 135 -11.07 4.35 -12.80
C VAL A 135 -11.06 5.72 -13.46
N ASN A 136 -10.06 6.54 -13.15
CA ASN A 136 -9.96 7.92 -13.66
C ASN A 136 -11.26 8.74 -13.47
N GLY A 137 -11.94 8.53 -12.34
CA GLY A 137 -13.19 9.22 -11.99
C GLY A 137 -14.48 8.63 -12.61
N ALA A 138 -14.37 7.73 -13.59
CA ALA A 138 -15.51 7.03 -14.18
C ALA A 138 -15.87 5.77 -13.37
N SER A 139 -17.16 5.44 -13.28
CA SER A 139 -17.64 4.26 -12.55
C SER A 139 -17.12 2.96 -13.16
N PHE A 140 -16.66 2.05 -12.29
CA PHE A 140 -16.21 0.72 -12.66
C PHE A 140 -17.14 -0.34 -12.04
N PRO A 141 -17.59 -1.35 -12.80
CA PRO A 141 -17.17 -1.70 -14.16
C PRO A 141 -17.88 -0.95 -15.30
N GLU A 142 -18.97 -0.22 -15.03
CA GLU A 142 -19.96 0.17 -16.07
C GLU A 142 -19.40 1.02 -17.22
N ALA A 143 -18.43 1.89 -16.97
CA ALA A 143 -17.83 2.70 -18.02
C ALA A 143 -16.82 1.93 -18.88
N PHE A 144 -16.50 0.68 -18.50
CA PHE A 144 -15.48 -0.18 -19.09
C PHE A 144 -16.03 -1.56 -19.45
N ASP A 145 -17.35 -1.73 -19.48
CA ASP A 145 -18.04 -2.99 -19.74
C ASP A 145 -18.77 -2.88 -21.09
N SER A 146 -18.05 -3.14 -22.18
CA SER A 146 -18.53 -2.87 -23.54
C SER A 146 -19.55 -3.91 -24.04
N ASP A 147 -19.51 -5.12 -23.49
CA ASP A 147 -20.40 -6.23 -23.83
C ASP A 147 -21.54 -6.43 -22.80
N SER A 148 -21.54 -5.63 -21.73
CA SER A 148 -22.57 -5.58 -20.68
C SER A 148 -22.70 -6.88 -19.89
N ASP A 149 -21.59 -7.57 -19.67
CA ASP A 149 -21.53 -8.83 -18.94
C ASP A 149 -21.31 -8.65 -17.42
N GLY A 150 -21.14 -7.41 -16.97
CA GLY A 150 -20.91 -7.01 -15.59
C GLY A 150 -19.44 -6.98 -15.19
N LYS A 151 -18.50 -7.17 -16.12
CA LYS A 151 -17.06 -7.09 -15.89
C LYS A 151 -16.46 -5.93 -16.66
N GLY A 152 -15.53 -5.22 -16.03
CA GLY A 152 -14.88 -4.09 -16.66
C GLY A 152 -13.55 -4.48 -17.27
N THR A 153 -13.27 -4.02 -18.48
CA THR A 153 -11.97 -4.15 -19.15
C THR A 153 -10.88 -3.46 -18.33
N MET A 154 -9.81 -4.21 -18.02
CA MET A 154 -8.61 -3.74 -17.36
C MET A 154 -7.57 -3.30 -18.40
N THR A 155 -7.17 -2.04 -18.33
CA THR A 155 -6.06 -1.51 -19.15
C THR A 155 -4.90 -1.14 -18.24
N ALA A 156 -3.69 -1.64 -18.56
CA ALA A 156 -2.48 -1.29 -17.83
C ALA A 156 -2.15 0.21 -18.03
N GLY A 157 -1.85 0.89 -16.93
CA GLY A 157 -1.34 2.26 -16.91
C GLY A 157 0.16 2.32 -17.26
N GLY A 158 0.75 3.52 -17.12
CA GLY A 158 2.17 3.74 -17.41
C GLY A 158 3.14 2.95 -16.52
N THR A 159 2.69 2.51 -15.35
CA THR A 159 3.40 1.65 -14.40
C THR A 159 3.19 0.15 -14.65
N GLY A 160 2.43 -0.22 -15.69
CA GLY A 160 2.18 -1.61 -16.08
C GLY A 160 1.03 -2.28 -15.33
N ASP A 161 0.35 -1.56 -14.43
CA ASP A 161 -0.74 -2.04 -13.61
C ASP A 161 -2.04 -1.25 -13.86
N PHE A 162 -3.17 -1.88 -13.57
CA PHE A 162 -4.49 -1.27 -13.56
C PHE A 162 -4.76 -0.66 -12.19
N GLN A 163 -5.20 0.60 -12.18
CA GLN A 163 -5.47 1.36 -10.96
C GLN A 163 -6.97 1.52 -10.73
N LEU A 164 -7.47 0.97 -9.64
CA LEU A 164 -8.87 1.05 -9.22
C LEU A 164 -8.98 1.84 -7.91
N GLN A 165 -9.67 2.96 -7.92
CA GLN A 165 -10.10 3.63 -6.69
C GLN A 165 -11.29 2.88 -6.12
N THR A 166 -11.20 2.37 -4.89
CA THR A 166 -12.28 1.57 -4.30
C THR A 166 -13.45 2.45 -3.85
N ASN A 167 -13.15 3.67 -3.40
CA ASN A 167 -14.11 4.69 -2.95
C ASN A 167 -15.12 4.13 -1.91
N LEU A 168 -14.60 3.32 -0.99
CA LEU A 168 -15.38 2.66 0.06
C LEU A 168 -15.93 3.70 1.03
N SER A 169 -17.11 3.40 1.59
CA SER A 169 -17.68 4.18 2.70
C SER A 169 -17.20 3.70 4.07
N SER A 170 -16.69 2.47 4.16
CA SER A 170 -16.14 1.86 5.38
C SER A 170 -15.20 0.72 5.03
N PHE A 171 -14.19 0.49 5.87
CA PHE A 171 -13.28 -0.66 5.73
C PHE A 171 -13.93 -2.01 6.01
N ASN A 172 -15.20 -2.06 6.43
CA ASN A 172 -15.94 -3.33 6.47
C ASN A 172 -16.25 -3.88 5.07
N GLN A 173 -16.12 -3.05 4.03
CA GLN A 173 -16.41 -3.40 2.64
C GLN A 173 -15.21 -3.96 1.88
N ALA A 174 -13.99 -3.87 2.44
CA ALA A 174 -12.80 -4.45 1.86
C ALA A 174 -12.00 -5.19 2.94
N ASN A 175 -11.66 -6.44 2.67
CA ASN A 175 -11.00 -7.31 3.64
C ASN A 175 -9.83 -8.06 2.99
N ALA A 176 -8.88 -8.44 3.83
CA ALA A 176 -8.00 -9.53 3.49
C ALA A 176 -8.86 -10.75 3.08
N GLY A 177 -8.45 -11.46 2.03
CA GLY A 177 -9.24 -12.56 1.46
C GLY A 177 -10.26 -12.14 0.40
N ASP A 178 -10.39 -10.86 0.04
CA ASP A 178 -11.24 -10.47 -1.09
C ASP A 178 -10.68 -11.05 -2.40
N ASN A 179 -11.52 -11.72 -3.18
CA ASN A 179 -11.09 -12.52 -4.34
C ASN A 179 -11.40 -11.86 -5.68
N PHE A 180 -10.45 -11.92 -6.60
CA PHE A 180 -10.52 -11.36 -7.93
C PHE A 180 -10.23 -12.42 -9.00
N GLN A 181 -10.86 -12.25 -10.16
CA GLN A 181 -10.58 -13.04 -11.34
C GLN A 181 -10.36 -12.14 -12.54
N GLN A 182 -9.23 -12.32 -13.22
CA GLN A 182 -9.01 -11.79 -14.56
C GLN A 182 -9.41 -12.82 -15.60
N ALA A 183 -10.34 -12.46 -16.49
CA ALA A 183 -10.66 -13.24 -17.68
C ALA A 183 -9.90 -12.63 -18.87
N VAL A 184 -8.89 -13.34 -19.37
CA VAL A 184 -8.12 -12.91 -20.54
C VAL A 184 -8.63 -13.61 -21.78
N THR A 185 -9.16 -12.86 -22.72
CA THR A 185 -9.69 -13.35 -24.00
C THR A 185 -8.79 -12.94 -25.16
N ASN A 186 -8.72 -13.83 -26.16
CA ASN A 186 -8.00 -13.58 -27.40
C ASN A 186 -9.00 -13.70 -28.55
N ALA A 187 -8.98 -12.77 -29.52
CA ALA A 187 -9.90 -12.80 -30.67
C ALA A 187 -9.88 -14.14 -31.45
N SER A 188 -8.79 -14.91 -31.34
CA SER A 188 -8.62 -16.22 -31.98
C SER A 188 -9.19 -17.41 -31.19
N SER A 189 -9.60 -17.22 -29.92
CA SER A 189 -10.12 -18.28 -29.05
C SER A 189 -11.29 -17.75 -28.20
N PRO A 190 -12.49 -18.35 -28.28
CA PRO A 190 -13.63 -17.92 -27.46
C PRO A 190 -13.52 -18.33 -25.99
N LEU A 191 -12.50 -19.11 -25.61
CA LEU A 191 -12.28 -19.52 -24.22
C LEU A 191 -11.35 -18.52 -23.53
N ALA A 192 -11.86 -17.87 -22.49
CA ALA A 192 -11.07 -17.00 -21.62
C ALA A 192 -10.08 -17.82 -20.78
N LYS A 193 -8.84 -17.37 -20.70
CA LYS A 193 -7.88 -17.84 -19.70
C LYS A 193 -8.12 -17.09 -18.40
N LEU A 194 -8.36 -17.82 -17.33
CA LEU A 194 -8.64 -17.23 -16.03
C LEU A 194 -7.37 -17.12 -15.19
N TYR A 195 -7.19 -15.97 -14.55
CA TYR A 195 -6.18 -15.75 -13.53
C TYR A 195 -6.85 -15.33 -12.23
N LEU A 196 -6.36 -15.80 -11.09
CA LEU A 196 -6.95 -15.53 -9.78
C LEU A 196 -6.01 -14.68 -8.91
N ALA A 197 -6.58 -13.88 -8.01
CA ALA A 197 -5.84 -13.14 -7.00
C ALA A 197 -6.68 -12.92 -5.76
N THR A 198 -6.00 -12.69 -4.64
CA THR A 198 -6.61 -12.39 -3.35
C THR A 198 -5.97 -11.14 -2.76
N LEU A 199 -6.79 -10.26 -2.17
CA LEU A 199 -6.29 -9.11 -1.42
C LEU A 199 -5.65 -9.60 -0.13
N GLN A 200 -4.38 -9.30 0.06
CA GLN A 200 -3.60 -9.85 1.17
C GLN A 200 -3.79 -9.01 2.43
N PHE A 201 -3.65 -7.70 2.30
CA PHE A 201 -3.79 -6.80 3.44
C PHE A 201 -4.43 -5.47 3.04
N VAL A 202 -5.09 -4.83 4.01
CA VAL A 202 -5.62 -3.47 3.85
C VAL A 202 -5.18 -2.66 5.07
N PHE A 203 -4.29 -1.70 4.83
CA PHE A 203 -3.92 -0.73 5.86
C PHE A 203 -5.12 0.14 6.23
N ARG A 204 -5.29 0.40 7.52
CA ARG A 204 -6.38 1.20 8.10
C ARG A 204 -5.91 2.47 8.81
N SER A 205 -4.61 2.72 8.73
CA SER A 205 -3.92 3.88 9.27
C SER A 205 -2.64 4.08 8.44
N THR A 206 -2.00 5.24 8.58
CA THR A 206 -0.79 5.59 7.85
C THR A 206 0.41 5.63 8.80
N PRO A 207 1.64 5.57 8.28
CA PRO A 207 2.77 6.01 9.07
C PRO A 207 2.61 7.49 9.44
N ALA A 208 3.33 7.94 10.46
CA ALA A 208 3.35 9.34 10.83
C ALA A 208 4.76 9.78 11.23
N ILE A 209 5.28 10.79 10.53
CA ILE A 209 6.56 11.40 10.84
C ILE A 209 6.43 12.19 12.13
N LYS A 210 7.32 11.93 13.08
CA LYS A 210 7.46 12.66 14.33
C LYS A 210 8.44 13.81 14.16
N THR A 211 9.59 13.54 13.55
CA THR A 211 10.64 14.52 13.29
C THR A 211 11.29 14.28 11.93
N LEU A 212 11.66 15.40 11.30
CA LEU A 212 12.48 15.44 10.09
C LEU A 212 13.68 16.36 10.37
N ILE A 213 14.89 15.88 10.13
CA ILE A 213 16.13 16.64 10.35
C ILE A 213 16.87 16.72 9.02
N SER A 214 17.10 17.93 8.49
CA SER A 214 17.98 18.11 7.32
C SER A 214 19.40 18.45 7.76
N ALA A 215 20.39 17.98 6.99
CA ALA A 215 21.81 18.12 7.29
C ALA A 215 22.16 17.62 8.72
N PRO A 216 21.77 16.37 9.08
CA PRO A 216 21.81 15.88 10.46
C PRO A 216 23.22 15.81 11.07
N ASP A 217 24.27 15.73 10.23
CA ASP A 217 25.65 15.61 10.69
C ASP A 217 26.38 16.96 10.81
N THR A 218 25.75 18.06 10.39
CA THR A 218 26.39 19.39 10.34
C THR A 218 25.56 20.43 11.11
N SER A 219 24.65 21.14 10.45
CA SER A 219 23.86 22.23 11.04
C SER A 219 22.48 21.81 11.55
N ALA A 220 22.11 20.53 11.40
CA ALA A 220 20.89 19.88 11.88
C ALA A 220 19.67 20.81 12.04
N PHE A 221 18.88 20.94 10.97
CA PHE A 221 17.63 21.70 11.01
C PHE A 221 16.46 20.76 11.28
N THR A 222 15.92 20.84 12.50
CA THR A 222 14.85 19.94 12.96
C THR A 222 13.47 20.54 12.79
N THR A 223 12.60 19.82 12.07
CA THR A 223 11.15 20.03 12.05
C THR A 223 10.48 18.99 12.94
N ASN A 224 9.66 19.45 13.88
CA ASN A 224 8.84 18.58 14.74
C ASN A 224 7.37 18.68 14.31
N PHE A 225 6.69 17.54 14.25
CA PHE A 225 5.28 17.49 13.88
C PHE A 225 4.41 17.28 15.13
N THR A 226 3.30 18.02 15.19
CA THR A 226 2.27 17.85 16.22
C THR A 226 0.95 17.58 15.53
N TYR A 227 0.33 16.45 15.87
CA TYR A 227 -0.90 16.00 15.23
C TYR A 227 -2.13 16.36 16.08
N PRO A 228 -3.30 16.59 15.45
CA PRO A 228 -3.54 16.59 14.01
C PRO A 228 -2.89 17.79 13.30
N ILE A 229 -2.41 17.56 12.08
CA ILE A 229 -1.81 18.59 11.25
C ILE A 229 -2.93 19.36 10.54
N ALA A 230 -2.91 20.69 10.64
CA ALA A 230 -3.91 21.53 9.98
C ALA A 230 -3.64 21.62 8.47
N GLU A 231 -4.70 21.82 7.68
CA GLU A 231 -4.58 22.12 6.25
C GLU A 231 -3.68 23.35 6.04
N GLY A 232 -2.70 23.25 5.13
CA GLY A 232 -1.73 24.32 4.86
C GLY A 232 -0.63 24.50 5.92
N ALA A 233 -0.57 23.65 6.94
CA ALA A 233 0.54 23.65 7.90
C ALA A 233 1.87 23.27 7.23
N LEU A 234 2.98 23.52 7.93
CA LEU A 234 4.32 23.20 7.44
C LEU A 234 4.44 21.69 7.13
N GLY A 235 5.00 21.36 5.96
CA GLY A 235 5.12 20.02 5.41
C GLY A 235 3.95 19.58 4.52
N THR A 236 2.84 20.32 4.50
CA THR A 236 1.73 20.05 3.56
C THR A 236 2.11 20.48 2.14
N GLN A 237 1.33 20.04 1.15
CA GLN A 237 1.63 20.31 -0.27
C GLN A 237 1.63 21.81 -0.64
N ASN A 238 1.00 22.66 0.17
CA ASN A 238 0.93 24.11 -0.05
C ASN A 238 1.95 24.90 0.80
N ASN A 239 2.70 24.22 1.67
CA ASN A 239 3.62 24.86 2.61
C ASN A 239 4.76 23.89 2.96
N CYS A 240 5.71 23.74 2.04
CA CYS A 240 6.77 22.75 2.11
C CYS A 240 7.81 23.07 3.19
N ILE A 241 8.45 22.03 3.73
CA ILE A 241 9.52 22.18 4.70
C ILE A 241 10.79 22.64 3.99
N ALA A 242 11.40 23.72 4.48
CA ALA A 242 12.72 24.12 4.03
C ALA A 242 13.77 23.06 4.45
N ILE A 243 14.50 22.53 3.48
CA ILE A 243 15.63 21.62 3.71
C ILE A 243 16.92 22.28 3.24
N TYR A 244 18.01 21.93 3.93
CA TYR A 244 19.32 22.52 3.72
C TYR A 244 20.33 21.42 3.37
N PRO A 245 21.29 21.72 2.48
CA PRO A 245 22.34 20.76 2.17
C PRO A 245 23.32 20.64 3.34
N ASP A 246 24.02 19.52 3.42
CA ASP A 246 25.16 19.30 4.30
C ASP A 246 26.45 19.95 3.76
N GLU A 247 27.60 19.61 4.36
CA GLU A 247 28.91 20.17 3.99
C GLU A 247 29.39 19.68 2.60
N GLU A 248 28.91 18.51 2.17
CA GLU A 248 29.15 17.91 0.85
C GLU A 248 28.18 18.44 -0.23
N ASN A 249 27.29 19.35 0.14
CA ASN A 249 26.24 19.92 -0.70
C ASN A 249 25.13 18.90 -1.04
N ASP A 250 24.91 17.90 -0.17
CA ASP A 250 23.87 16.89 -0.31
C ASP A 250 22.67 17.16 0.61
N PHE A 251 21.46 16.86 0.12
CA PHE A 251 20.23 16.95 0.88
C PHE A 251 19.99 15.64 1.64
N VAL A 252 20.67 15.46 2.77
CA VAL A 252 20.44 14.30 3.65
C VAL A 252 19.34 14.60 4.66
N LEU A 253 18.33 13.72 4.72
CA LEU A 253 17.22 13.80 5.66
C LEU A 253 17.29 12.63 6.65
N GLU A 254 17.27 12.91 7.94
CA GLU A 254 16.97 11.92 8.99
C GLU A 254 15.49 12.00 9.36
N ILE A 255 14.81 10.85 9.35
CA ILE A 255 13.37 10.71 9.58
C ILE A 255 13.17 9.84 10.81
N GLN A 256 12.40 10.34 11.78
CA GLN A 256 11.80 9.51 12.82
C GLN A 256 10.30 9.42 12.59
N ALA A 257 9.77 8.20 12.54
CA ALA A 257 8.36 7.97 12.26
C ALA A 257 7.78 6.84 13.11
N TRP A 258 6.48 6.92 13.37
CA TRP A 258 5.70 5.82 13.90
C TRP A 258 5.23 4.92 12.76
N ARG A 259 5.25 3.61 13.02
CA ARG A 259 4.62 2.59 12.18
C ARG A 259 3.12 2.87 12.02
N PRO A 260 2.47 2.42 10.95
CA PRO A 260 1.02 2.28 10.91
C PRO A 260 0.53 1.34 12.02
N GLN A 261 -0.73 1.49 12.45
CA GLN A 261 -1.40 0.59 13.39
C GLN A 261 -2.52 -0.23 12.75
N ARG A 262 -2.75 -1.43 13.28
CA ARG A 262 -4.01 -2.17 13.12
C ARG A 262 -4.75 -2.26 14.46
N ALA A 263 -6.04 -2.57 14.39
CA ALA A 263 -6.76 -3.02 15.57
C ALA A 263 -6.14 -4.33 16.07
N GLY A 264 -5.94 -4.42 17.38
CA GLY A 264 -5.44 -5.64 18.01
C GLY A 264 -6.54 -6.66 18.25
N VAL A 265 -6.14 -7.92 18.31
CA VAL A 265 -7.00 -9.07 18.57
C VAL A 265 -6.96 -9.36 20.06
N THR A 266 -7.81 -8.64 20.79
CA THR A 266 -7.84 -8.68 22.26
C THR A 266 -8.13 -10.07 22.83
N THR A 267 -8.84 -10.93 22.09
CA THR A 267 -9.07 -12.34 22.46
C THR A 267 -7.79 -13.18 22.47
N LEU A 268 -6.73 -12.74 21.78
CA LEU A 268 -5.40 -13.37 21.76
C LEU A 268 -4.40 -12.65 22.69
N GLY A 269 -4.89 -11.66 23.46
CA GLY A 269 -4.08 -10.92 24.43
C GLY A 269 -3.31 -9.73 23.87
N GLU A 270 -3.60 -9.29 22.64
CA GLU A 270 -3.10 -8.01 22.11
C GLU A 270 -3.82 -6.82 22.74
N ALA A 271 -3.17 -5.65 22.77
CA ALA A 271 -3.81 -4.38 23.11
C ALA A 271 -4.89 -3.99 22.08
N ASN A 272 -5.58 -2.87 22.30
CA ASN A 272 -6.57 -2.35 21.34
C ASN A 272 -5.95 -2.03 19.97
N PHE A 273 -4.67 -1.68 19.94
CA PHE A 273 -3.92 -1.37 18.74
C PHE A 273 -2.53 -1.98 18.79
N VAL A 274 -2.08 -2.42 17.62
CA VAL A 274 -0.77 -3.03 17.39
C VAL A 274 -0.05 -2.19 16.34
N ASP A 275 1.20 -1.83 16.63
CA ASP A 275 2.10 -1.23 15.64
C ASP A 275 2.50 -2.32 14.64
N LEU A 276 2.28 -2.04 13.35
CA LEU A 276 2.54 -2.97 12.26
C LEU A 276 4.03 -3.00 11.96
N GLY A 277 4.67 -4.09 12.39
CA GLY A 277 6.09 -4.37 12.19
C GLY A 277 6.39 -4.99 10.83
N ASN A 278 7.57 -5.59 10.68
CA ASN A 278 7.99 -6.40 9.53
C ASN A 278 7.82 -5.74 8.14
N SER A 279 7.65 -4.42 8.12
CA SER A 279 7.37 -3.67 6.92
C SER A 279 8.65 -3.34 6.15
N LYS A 280 8.55 -3.26 4.83
CA LYS A 280 9.52 -2.57 4.00
C LYS A 280 9.20 -1.08 4.01
N ILE A 281 10.20 -0.28 4.33
CA ILE A 281 10.12 1.17 4.42
C ILE A 281 10.84 1.77 3.21
N THR A 282 10.16 2.65 2.49
CA THR A 282 10.72 3.38 1.34
C THR A 282 10.29 4.84 1.37
N ILE A 283 11.12 5.68 0.76
CA ILE A 283 10.75 7.01 0.30
C ILE A 283 10.41 6.87 -1.18
N ASP A 284 9.15 7.15 -1.52
CA ASP A 284 8.64 7.14 -2.89
C ASP A 284 8.46 8.58 -3.38
N ILE A 285 9.05 8.89 -4.54
CA ILE A 285 9.03 10.20 -5.16
C ILE A 285 8.49 10.03 -6.58
N PRO A 286 7.16 10.06 -6.77
CA PRO A 286 6.54 9.76 -8.06
C PRO A 286 6.80 10.86 -9.11
N ASN A 287 7.05 12.09 -8.68
CA ASN A 287 7.17 13.26 -9.55
C ASN A 287 8.51 13.96 -9.38
N ALA A 288 9.05 14.51 -10.47
CA ALA A 288 10.27 15.31 -10.44
C ALA A 288 10.08 16.60 -9.61
N PRO A 289 11.19 17.19 -9.10
CA PRO A 289 11.17 18.51 -8.47
C PRO A 289 10.50 19.55 -9.36
N THR A 290 9.76 20.47 -8.75
CA THR A 290 8.88 21.41 -9.45
C THR A 290 8.99 22.80 -8.85
N ASP A 291 8.88 23.82 -9.70
CA ASP A 291 8.82 25.21 -9.26
C ASP A 291 7.51 25.49 -8.51
N ASN A 292 7.54 26.33 -7.49
CA ASN A 292 6.37 26.63 -6.68
C ASN A 292 5.18 27.14 -7.55
N GLY A 293 4.01 26.51 -7.41
CA GLY A 293 2.81 26.82 -8.19
C GLY A 293 2.75 26.19 -9.59
N SER A 294 3.71 25.33 -9.96
CA SER A 294 3.72 24.61 -11.24
C SER A 294 3.32 23.14 -11.08
N THR A 295 2.93 22.50 -12.19
CA THR A 295 2.72 21.04 -12.24
C THR A 295 4.02 20.32 -12.59
N PRO A 296 4.35 19.18 -11.97
CA PRO A 296 5.53 18.41 -12.34
C PRO A 296 5.53 18.02 -13.82
N SER A 297 6.64 18.28 -14.51
CA SER A 297 6.78 18.02 -15.96
C SER A 297 7.39 16.65 -16.29
N ALA A 298 7.86 15.92 -15.28
CA ALA A 298 8.54 14.64 -15.44
C ALA A 298 8.27 13.72 -14.24
N ALA A 299 8.46 12.42 -14.46
CA ALA A 299 8.44 11.42 -13.40
C ALA A 299 9.66 11.57 -12.49
N GLY A 300 9.47 11.29 -11.20
CA GLY A 300 10.56 11.16 -10.24
C GLY A 300 11.18 9.75 -10.26
N PRO A 301 12.07 9.44 -9.31
CA PRO A 301 12.67 8.10 -9.19
C PRO A 301 11.68 7.01 -8.74
N ASN A 302 10.46 7.35 -8.33
CA ASN A 302 9.59 6.49 -7.55
C ASN A 302 10.31 6.10 -6.25
N ASN A 303 10.38 4.82 -5.90
CA ASN A 303 11.13 4.37 -4.72
C ASN A 303 12.62 4.73 -4.83
N CYS A 304 13.15 5.47 -3.85
CA CYS A 304 14.57 5.75 -3.77
C CYS A 304 15.38 4.43 -3.70
N PRO A 305 16.52 4.32 -4.43
CA PRO A 305 17.37 3.15 -4.37
C PRO A 305 17.89 2.86 -2.96
N ALA A 306 18.07 1.58 -2.62
CA ALA A 306 18.49 1.22 -1.26
C ALA A 306 19.86 1.80 -0.85
N THR A 307 20.73 2.06 -1.84
CA THR A 307 22.04 2.70 -1.63
C THR A 307 21.95 4.12 -1.08
N THR A 308 20.78 4.76 -1.15
CA THR A 308 20.55 6.10 -0.61
C THR A 308 20.20 6.10 0.88
N TYR A 309 19.90 4.94 1.45
CA TYR A 309 19.50 4.83 2.85
C TYR A 309 20.68 4.49 3.77
N SER A 310 20.57 4.98 5.00
CA SER A 310 21.37 4.49 6.13
C SER A 310 20.52 4.51 7.41
N THR A 311 20.89 3.74 8.42
CA THR A 311 20.18 3.71 9.70
C THR A 311 21.10 3.31 10.84
N THR A 312 20.84 3.84 12.03
CA THR A 312 21.44 3.42 13.29
C THR A 312 20.43 2.68 14.19
N ASP A 313 19.19 2.54 13.73
CA ASP A 313 18.14 1.80 14.42
C ASP A 313 18.43 0.31 14.34
N THR A 314 18.59 -0.34 15.49
CA THR A 314 18.95 -1.76 15.58
C THR A 314 17.86 -2.69 15.07
N ASN A 315 16.63 -2.20 14.92
CA ASN A 315 15.53 -2.97 14.36
C ASN A 315 15.45 -2.82 12.83
N LEU A 316 16.20 -1.90 12.22
CA LEU A 316 16.17 -1.68 10.79
C LEU A 316 17.40 -2.29 10.09
N THR A 317 17.21 -2.72 8.85
CA THR A 317 18.32 -3.16 7.99
C THR A 317 18.11 -2.62 6.58
N VAL A 318 19.12 -1.99 6.01
CA VAL A 318 19.06 -1.57 4.60
C VAL A 318 19.18 -2.81 3.72
N GLY A 319 18.10 -3.14 3.02
CA GLY A 319 18.01 -4.25 2.09
C GLY A 319 18.49 -3.88 0.68
N SER A 320 18.06 -4.65 -0.32
CA SER A 320 18.42 -4.40 -1.72
C SER A 320 17.55 -3.33 -2.40
N ASP A 321 16.29 -3.18 -1.97
CA ASP A 321 15.29 -2.30 -2.59
C ASP A 321 14.58 -1.35 -1.61
N SER A 322 14.82 -1.53 -0.30
CA SER A 322 14.08 -0.87 0.78
C SER A 322 14.83 -1.00 2.11
N ILE A 323 14.34 -0.32 3.15
CA ILE A 323 14.74 -0.60 4.53
C ILE A 323 13.79 -1.66 5.10
N GLN A 324 14.32 -2.79 5.55
CA GLN A 324 13.56 -3.80 6.25
C GLN A 324 13.39 -3.41 7.72
N ASP A 325 12.14 -3.31 8.18
CA ASP A 325 11.81 -3.33 9.60
C ASP A 325 11.83 -4.78 10.10
N ASN A 326 12.71 -5.09 11.04
CA ASN A 326 12.81 -6.41 11.67
C ASN A 326 12.09 -6.44 13.03
N PHE A 327 11.47 -5.33 13.43
CA PHE A 327 10.61 -5.32 14.59
C PHE A 327 9.28 -5.98 14.21
N GLY A 328 8.88 -7.02 14.93
CA GLY A 328 7.59 -7.67 14.70
C GLY A 328 6.41 -6.80 15.16
N ASP A 329 5.20 -7.30 14.92
CA ASP A 329 3.98 -6.73 15.48
C ASP A 329 4.06 -6.66 17.01
N THR A 330 3.79 -5.47 17.56
CA THR A 330 3.81 -5.23 19.01
C THR A 330 2.68 -4.31 19.43
N ASP A 331 2.26 -4.39 20.69
CA ASP A 331 1.29 -3.45 21.25
C ASP A 331 1.76 -2.00 21.01
N SER A 332 0.81 -1.16 20.60
CA SER A 332 1.14 0.18 20.12
C SER A 332 1.73 1.06 21.23
N ASP A 333 2.96 1.53 21.00
CA ASP A 333 3.72 2.38 21.92
C ASP A 333 4.34 3.57 21.17
N ALA A 334 4.15 4.78 21.70
CA ALA A 334 4.73 5.99 21.13
C ALA A 334 6.28 6.01 21.16
N ALA A 335 6.91 5.12 21.93
CA ALA A 335 8.35 4.89 21.92
C ALA A 335 8.83 4.02 20.75
N ASN A 336 7.95 3.24 20.09
CA ASN A 336 8.28 2.34 18.99
C ASN A 336 8.44 3.10 17.66
N LEU A 337 9.42 3.99 17.62
CA LEU A 337 9.79 4.72 16.40
C LEU A 337 10.68 3.86 15.50
N VAL A 338 10.70 4.23 14.22
CA VAL A 338 11.79 3.90 13.30
C VAL A 338 12.64 5.15 13.09
N THR A 339 13.96 4.98 12.99
CA THR A 339 14.87 6.08 12.63
C THR A 339 15.77 5.68 11.48
N PHE A 340 15.77 6.46 10.39
CA PHE A 340 16.66 6.22 9.25
C PHE A 340 16.97 7.53 8.54
N ARG A 341 17.95 7.47 7.64
CA ARG A 341 18.35 8.57 6.78
C ARG A 341 18.17 8.21 5.31
N VAL A 342 17.92 9.23 4.49
CA VAL A 342 17.89 9.15 3.03
C VAL A 342 18.74 10.29 2.45
N ASN A 343 19.64 9.98 1.53
CA ASN A 343 20.28 10.98 0.67
C ASN A 343 19.33 11.32 -0.49
N LEU A 344 18.63 12.46 -0.37
CA LEU A 344 17.66 12.90 -1.37
C LEU A 344 18.35 13.33 -2.67
N THR A 345 19.57 13.86 -2.61
CA THR A 345 20.35 14.19 -3.81
C THR A 345 20.58 12.95 -4.66
N ASP A 346 21.13 11.89 -4.07
CA ASP A 346 21.39 10.63 -4.77
C ASP A 346 20.10 9.96 -5.25
N CYS A 347 19.03 10.03 -4.45
CA CYS A 347 17.73 9.49 -4.85
C CYS A 347 17.22 10.17 -6.13
N LEU A 348 17.21 11.51 -6.17
CA LEU A 348 16.78 12.26 -7.35
C LEU A 348 17.71 12.02 -8.55
N ALA A 349 19.02 11.96 -8.31
CA ALA A 349 20.01 11.72 -9.36
C ALA A 349 19.83 10.35 -10.04
N SER A 350 19.29 9.34 -9.33
CA SER A 350 18.99 8.02 -9.90
C SER A 350 17.96 8.06 -11.05
N ALA A 351 17.15 9.12 -11.13
CA ALA A 351 16.22 9.40 -12.23
C ALA A 351 16.65 10.59 -13.11
N GLY A 352 17.92 11.01 -13.01
CA GLY A 352 18.44 12.18 -13.71
C GLY A 352 17.82 13.51 -13.26
N GLN A 353 17.27 13.56 -12.04
CA GLN A 353 16.67 14.77 -11.47
C GLN A 353 17.64 15.45 -10.49
N THR A 354 17.42 16.73 -10.25
CA THR A 354 18.13 17.55 -9.25
C THR A 354 17.13 18.46 -8.56
N LEU A 355 17.27 18.67 -7.25
CA LEU A 355 16.51 19.69 -6.54
C LEU A 355 17.21 21.03 -6.72
N GLY A 356 16.54 21.96 -7.42
CA GLY A 356 17.03 23.32 -7.63
C GLY A 356 16.54 24.30 -6.56
N LEU A 357 17.15 25.49 -6.56
CA LEU A 357 16.75 26.60 -5.70
C LEU A 357 15.27 26.95 -5.90
N ASP A 358 14.53 27.15 -4.81
CA ASP A 358 13.09 27.42 -4.75
C ASP A 358 12.19 26.31 -5.32
N GLN A 359 12.76 25.17 -5.72
CA GLN A 359 12.00 24.00 -6.14
C GLN A 359 11.60 23.15 -4.94
N TYR A 360 10.42 22.55 -5.06
CA TYR A 360 9.92 21.60 -4.08
C TYR A 360 9.80 20.20 -4.68
N VAL A 361 9.76 19.21 -3.80
CA VAL A 361 9.46 17.83 -4.14
C VAL A 361 8.54 17.23 -3.08
N SER A 362 7.51 16.53 -3.56
CA SER A 362 6.65 15.74 -2.68
C SER A 362 7.26 14.36 -2.50
N ILE A 363 7.36 13.93 -1.25
CA ILE A 363 7.88 12.61 -0.88
C ILE A 363 6.80 11.83 -0.13
N ASP A 364 6.68 10.54 -0.42
CA ASP A 364 5.80 9.61 0.27
C ASP A 364 6.66 8.76 1.22
N LEU A 365 6.48 8.88 2.53
CA LEU A 365 6.99 7.90 3.49
C LEU A 365 6.08 6.68 3.42
N GLN A 366 6.56 5.60 2.82
CA GLN A 366 5.79 4.40 2.54
C GLN A 366 6.22 3.24 3.46
N PHE A 367 5.23 2.58 4.05
CA PHE A 367 5.37 1.28 4.70
C PHE A 367 4.59 0.28 3.87
N ARG A 368 5.24 -0.81 3.44
CA ARG A 368 4.64 -1.86 2.64
C ARG A 368 4.94 -3.24 3.21
N ASN A 369 4.04 -4.19 3.00
CA ASN A 369 4.37 -5.60 3.20
C ASN A 369 5.16 -6.15 2.00
N ASP A 370 5.59 -7.41 2.09
CA ASP A 370 6.38 -8.03 1.02
C ASP A 370 5.62 -8.26 -0.29
N VAL A 371 4.31 -8.32 -0.20
CA VAL A 371 3.47 -8.53 -1.37
C VAL A 371 3.27 -7.22 -2.12
N GLY A 372 3.14 -6.08 -1.45
CA GLY A 372 3.07 -4.75 -2.06
C GLY A 372 1.96 -3.86 -1.51
N ASP A 373 1.09 -4.39 -0.64
CA ASP A 373 0.12 -3.56 0.07
C ASP A 373 0.86 -2.52 0.89
N ASN A 374 0.38 -1.29 0.87
CA ASN A 374 1.10 -0.21 1.50
C ASN A 374 0.21 0.89 2.06
N ALA A 375 0.76 1.58 3.04
CA ALA A 375 0.28 2.87 3.49
C ALA A 375 1.40 3.90 3.38
N ALA A 376 1.05 5.12 3.00
CA ALA A 376 2.00 6.21 2.90
C ALA A 376 1.47 7.51 3.47
N GLN A 377 2.40 8.27 4.04
CA GLN A 377 2.20 9.67 4.40
C GLN A 377 3.00 10.54 3.44
N LYS A 378 2.30 11.43 2.74
CA LYS A 378 2.89 12.36 1.79
C LYS A 378 3.19 13.71 2.44
N LEU A 379 4.44 14.16 2.34
CA LEU A 379 4.88 15.49 2.75
C LEU A 379 5.60 16.21 1.61
N CYS A 380 5.82 17.50 1.77
CA CYS A 380 6.55 18.33 0.83
C CYS A 380 7.81 18.93 1.48
N VAL A 381 8.93 18.87 0.75
CA VAL A 381 10.19 19.53 1.10
C VAL A 381 10.62 20.47 -0.03
N GLN A 382 11.33 21.54 0.30
CA GLN A 382 11.76 22.57 -0.63
C GLN A 382 13.18 23.02 -0.30
N GLN A 383 14.00 23.23 -1.33
CA GLN A 383 15.26 23.94 -1.16
C GLN A 383 14.97 25.45 -1.16
N LEU A 384 15.32 26.14 -0.08
CA LEU A 384 15.29 27.59 -0.03
C LEU A 384 16.69 28.19 -0.13
N GLY A 385 16.79 29.39 -0.69
CA GLY A 385 18.01 30.20 -0.62
C GLY A 385 18.32 30.60 0.81
N LEU A 386 19.57 30.43 1.22
CA LEU A 386 20.09 30.90 2.52
C LEU A 386 20.13 32.42 2.61
#